data_AF-A0A4V6PPU5-F1
#
_entry.id   AF-A0A4V6PPU5-F1
#
_cell.length_a   1.000
_cell.length_b   1.000
_cell.length_c   1.000
_cell.angle_alpha   90.00
_cell.angle_beta   90.00
_cell.angle_gamma   90.00
#
_symmetry.space_group_name_H-M   'P 1'
#
loop_
_entity.id
_entity.type
_entity.pdbx_description
1 polymer ?
#
loop_
_entity_poly.entity_id
_entity_poly.type
_entity_poly.pdbx_seq_one_letter_code
_entity_poly.pdbx_strand_id
1 'polypeptide(L)'
;MNDLILKLIYAGFTTKQLHQYYRQFGCFDFISEKYEMLLREGKDERLSSKLRALRTLDSGQIRQKLSRDRIQTVFYNEPDYPALLKEIYDFPFVLFYRGDIKLAQQQALAIVGGRERTDYTKQVLKRMMPELKPLTIVSGLAKGTDADAHLSALEHGGRTIGVLGFGHLHHYPSETALLRRHMEEHQLVVSEYPPFAGPKTWQFPERNRLISGLADGVLVIESKKRSGSLITLDQALDQNRNVYCIPGPVTSPYSEGSNLRICEGAKMCLEARDILEDFIV
;
A
#
# COMPACT_ATOMS: atom_id res chain seq x y z
N MET A 1 -13.53 -20.65 -3.15
CA MET A 1 -13.15 -19.34 -2.57
C MET A 1 -12.11 -18.52 -3.36
N ASN A 2 -10.79 -18.80 -3.31
CA ASN A 2 -9.76 -17.87 -3.84
C ASN A 2 -9.88 -17.59 -5.35
N ASP A 3 -10.23 -18.60 -6.13
CA ASP A 3 -10.50 -18.44 -7.57
C ASP A 3 -11.64 -17.47 -7.88
N LEU A 4 -12.70 -17.47 -7.05
CA LEU A 4 -13.81 -16.56 -7.21
C LEU A 4 -13.41 -15.12 -6.88
N ILE A 5 -12.65 -14.91 -5.79
CA ILE A 5 -12.12 -13.58 -5.43
C ILE A 5 -11.27 -13.03 -6.57
N LEU A 6 -10.38 -13.86 -7.12
CA LEU A 6 -9.54 -13.48 -8.25
C LEU A 6 -10.37 -13.07 -9.47
N LYS A 7 -11.39 -13.87 -9.81
CA LYS A 7 -12.31 -13.55 -10.91
C LYS A 7 -13.12 -12.28 -10.67
N LEU A 8 -13.60 -12.03 -9.44
CA LEU A 8 -14.33 -10.81 -9.08
C LEU A 8 -13.48 -9.56 -9.29
N ILE A 9 -12.22 -9.59 -8.86
CA ILE A 9 -11.30 -8.46 -9.03
C ILE A 9 -10.98 -8.25 -10.51
N TYR A 10 -10.75 -9.33 -11.28
CA TYR A 10 -10.56 -9.25 -12.74
C TYR A 10 -11.81 -8.77 -13.48
N ALA A 11 -13.01 -9.04 -12.96
CA ALA A 11 -14.28 -8.52 -13.48
C ALA A 11 -14.53 -7.05 -13.09
N GLY A 12 -13.63 -6.43 -12.31
CA GLY A 12 -13.66 -5.02 -11.94
C GLY A 12 -14.48 -4.70 -10.69
N PHE A 13 -14.78 -5.69 -9.84
CA PHE A 13 -15.33 -5.43 -8.51
C PHE A 13 -14.28 -4.75 -7.63
N THR A 14 -14.66 -3.66 -6.98
CA THR A 14 -13.75 -2.94 -6.07
C THR A 14 -13.74 -3.59 -4.69
N THR A 15 -12.69 -3.37 -3.92
CA THR A 15 -12.57 -3.90 -2.55
C THR A 15 -13.71 -3.48 -1.64
N LYS A 16 -14.20 -2.24 -1.79
CA LYS A 16 -15.40 -1.78 -1.08
C LYS A 16 -16.64 -2.61 -1.44
N GLN A 17 -16.83 -2.96 -2.71
CA GLN A 17 -17.92 -3.84 -3.12
C GLN A 17 -17.74 -5.24 -2.52
N LEU A 18 -16.52 -5.78 -2.54
CA LEU A 18 -16.23 -7.09 -1.96
C LEU A 18 -16.51 -7.12 -0.44
N HIS A 19 -16.13 -6.07 0.29
CA HIS A 19 -16.46 -5.94 1.71
C HIS A 19 -17.96 -5.85 1.97
N GLN A 20 -18.69 -5.08 1.15
CA GLN A 20 -20.15 -5.01 1.24
C GLN A 20 -20.77 -6.41 1.10
N TYR A 21 -20.33 -7.19 0.12
CA TYR A 21 -20.83 -8.55 -0.07
C TYR A 21 -20.37 -9.50 1.04
N TYR A 22 -19.12 -9.41 1.47
CA TYR A 22 -18.58 -10.24 2.54
C TYR A 22 -19.35 -10.04 3.85
N ARG A 23 -19.69 -8.79 4.20
CA ARG A 23 -20.52 -8.49 5.39
C ARG A 23 -21.96 -9.00 5.26
N GLN A 24 -22.51 -8.93 4.05
CA GLN A 24 -23.89 -9.37 3.81
C GLN A 24 -24.04 -10.90 3.84
N PHE A 25 -23.05 -11.65 3.33
CA PHE A 25 -23.16 -13.09 3.11
C PHE A 25 -22.24 -13.95 3.99
N GLY A 26 -21.30 -13.34 4.71
CA GLY A 26 -20.37 -14.04 5.61
C GLY A 26 -19.23 -14.79 4.91
N CYS A 27 -19.42 -15.24 3.67
CA CYS A 27 -18.35 -15.82 2.86
C CYS A 27 -18.58 -15.61 1.35
N PHE A 28 -17.53 -15.85 0.56
CA PHE A 28 -17.61 -15.73 -0.91
C PHE A 28 -18.26 -16.94 -1.59
N ASP A 29 -18.48 -18.07 -0.92
CA ASP A 29 -19.07 -19.24 -1.59
C ASP A 29 -20.60 -19.06 -1.78
N PHE A 30 -21.31 -18.40 -0.85
CA PHE A 30 -22.73 -18.03 -1.04
C PHE A 30 -22.96 -16.96 -2.10
N ILE A 31 -21.91 -16.21 -2.43
CA ILE A 31 -21.95 -15.16 -3.45
C ILE A 31 -22.22 -15.80 -4.82
N SER A 32 -21.64 -16.96 -5.17
CA SER A 32 -21.89 -17.55 -6.50
C SER A 32 -23.34 -17.98 -6.72
N GLU A 33 -24.00 -18.54 -5.70
CA GLU A 33 -25.40 -19.01 -5.80
C GLU A 33 -26.40 -17.85 -5.80
N LYS A 34 -26.24 -16.86 -4.90
CA LYS A 34 -27.12 -15.68 -4.85
C LYS A 34 -26.79 -14.61 -5.88
N TYR A 35 -25.59 -14.60 -6.47
CA TYR A 35 -25.26 -13.71 -7.59
C TYR A 35 -26.16 -13.95 -8.79
N GLU A 36 -26.58 -15.20 -9.04
CA GLU A 36 -27.53 -15.50 -10.11
C GLU A 36 -28.91 -14.88 -9.88
N MET A 37 -29.31 -14.65 -8.63
CA MET A 37 -30.52 -13.90 -8.30
C MET A 37 -30.33 -12.38 -8.45
N LEU A 38 -29.24 -11.81 -7.93
CA LEU A 38 -28.90 -10.38 -8.13
C LEU A 38 -28.78 -9.99 -9.62
N LEU A 39 -28.29 -10.93 -10.44
CA LEU A 39 -28.24 -10.85 -11.90
C LEU A 39 -29.62 -10.72 -12.58
N ARG A 40 -30.67 -11.30 -11.99
CA ARG A 40 -32.04 -11.25 -12.52
C ARG A 40 -32.78 -9.97 -12.12
N GLU A 41 -32.38 -9.37 -10.99
CA GLU A 41 -33.03 -8.18 -10.42
C GLU A 41 -32.35 -6.85 -10.80
N GLY A 42 -31.14 -6.90 -11.37
CA GLY A 42 -30.32 -5.72 -11.64
C GLY A 42 -30.81 -4.82 -12.77
N LYS A 43 -31.26 -3.60 -12.42
CA LYS A 43 -31.51 -2.47 -13.35
C LYS A 43 -30.25 -1.62 -13.64
N ASP A 44 -29.10 -1.93 -13.06
CA ASP A 44 -27.84 -1.18 -13.22
C ASP A 44 -26.94 -1.82 -14.30
N GLU A 45 -26.69 -1.08 -15.37
CA GLU A 45 -25.89 -1.48 -16.53
C GLU A 45 -24.42 -1.75 -16.18
N ARG A 46 -23.85 -1.01 -15.21
CA ARG A 46 -22.45 -1.19 -14.79
C ARG A 46 -22.27 -2.51 -14.07
N LEU A 47 -23.16 -2.82 -13.14
CA LEU A 47 -23.14 -4.09 -12.41
C LEU A 47 -23.34 -5.27 -13.39
N SER A 48 -24.30 -5.14 -14.30
CA SER A 48 -24.57 -6.14 -15.35
C SER A 48 -23.33 -6.44 -16.20
N SER A 49 -22.56 -5.42 -16.57
CA SER A 49 -21.32 -5.57 -17.35
C SER A 49 -20.24 -6.33 -16.59
N LYS A 50 -20.02 -6.01 -15.31
CA LYS A 50 -19.05 -6.76 -14.45
C LYS A 50 -19.45 -8.23 -14.32
N LEU A 51 -20.74 -8.50 -14.16
CA LEU A 51 -21.25 -9.86 -14.00
C LEU A 51 -21.11 -10.69 -15.28
N ARG A 52 -21.32 -10.08 -16.46
CA ARG A 52 -21.03 -10.73 -17.75
C ARG A 52 -19.54 -11.09 -17.86
N ALA A 53 -18.64 -10.17 -17.51
CA ALA A 53 -17.21 -10.44 -17.49
C ALA A 53 -16.85 -11.57 -16.52
N LEU A 54 -17.45 -11.61 -15.33
CA LEU A 54 -17.20 -12.66 -14.34
C LEU A 54 -17.49 -14.07 -14.88
N ARG A 55 -18.52 -14.23 -15.71
CA ARG A 55 -18.92 -15.51 -16.32
C ARG A 55 -17.94 -15.99 -17.38
N THR A 56 -17.31 -15.08 -18.12
CA THR A 56 -16.38 -15.42 -19.20
C THR A 56 -14.95 -15.61 -18.72
N LEU A 57 -14.60 -15.13 -17.52
CA LEU A 57 -13.28 -15.29 -16.95
C LEU A 57 -13.01 -16.73 -16.50
N ASP A 58 -11.85 -17.24 -16.86
CA ASP A 58 -11.31 -18.54 -16.43
C ASP A 58 -10.16 -18.34 -15.44
N SER A 59 -10.26 -18.91 -14.24
CA SER A 59 -9.24 -18.75 -13.20
C SER A 59 -7.91 -19.42 -13.58
N GLY A 60 -7.94 -20.54 -14.32
CA GLY A 60 -6.75 -21.22 -14.83
C GLY A 60 -5.94 -20.34 -15.78
N GLN A 61 -6.60 -19.70 -16.75
CA GLN A 61 -5.97 -18.75 -17.67
C GLN A 61 -5.42 -17.51 -16.94
N ILE A 62 -6.13 -17.01 -15.93
CA ILE A 62 -5.64 -15.89 -15.11
C ILE A 62 -4.35 -16.31 -14.40
N ARG A 63 -4.34 -17.46 -13.72
CA ARG A 63 -3.17 -17.99 -13.00
C ARG A 63 -2.00 -18.26 -13.95
N GLN A 64 -2.26 -18.76 -15.14
CA GLN A 64 -1.23 -18.97 -16.17
C GLN A 64 -0.58 -17.66 -16.60
N LYS A 65 -1.37 -16.60 -16.83
CA LYS A 65 -0.85 -15.26 -17.15
C LYS A 65 -0.02 -14.68 -16.00
N LEU A 66 -0.52 -14.78 -14.77
CA LEU A 66 0.20 -14.36 -13.56
C LEU A 66 1.56 -15.04 -13.44
N SER A 67 1.59 -16.38 -13.59
CA SER A 67 2.82 -17.18 -13.56
C SER A 67 3.81 -16.76 -14.65
N ARG A 68 3.34 -16.62 -15.90
CA ARG A 68 4.17 -16.16 -17.03
C ARG A 68 4.80 -14.79 -16.76
N ASP A 69 4.04 -13.88 -16.17
CA ASP A 69 4.47 -12.52 -15.89
C ASP A 69 5.20 -12.41 -14.53
N ARG A 70 5.49 -13.55 -13.87
CA ARG A 70 6.15 -13.67 -12.56
C ARG A 70 5.47 -12.88 -11.45
N ILE A 71 4.14 -12.82 -11.47
CA ILE A 71 3.33 -12.15 -10.45
C ILE A 71 2.69 -13.22 -9.58
N GLN A 72 2.93 -13.11 -8.29
CA GLN A 72 2.35 -14.00 -7.29
C GLN A 72 1.13 -13.35 -6.65
N THR A 73 0.30 -14.17 -6.00
CA THR A 73 -0.88 -13.71 -5.28
C THR A 73 -0.85 -14.26 -3.86
N VAL A 74 -1.24 -13.44 -2.89
CA VAL A 74 -1.56 -13.90 -1.53
C VAL A 74 -2.97 -13.42 -1.15
N PHE A 75 -3.79 -14.35 -0.66
CA PHE A 75 -5.19 -14.10 -0.31
C PHE A 75 -5.34 -13.87 1.19
N TYR A 76 -6.33 -13.08 1.60
CA TYR A 76 -6.58 -12.70 3.00
C TYR A 76 -6.74 -13.88 3.99
N ASN A 77 -7.06 -15.06 3.49
CA ASN A 77 -7.25 -16.30 4.26
C ASN A 77 -6.01 -17.20 4.27
N GLU A 78 -4.91 -16.79 3.64
CA GLU A 78 -3.66 -17.53 3.58
C GLU A 78 -2.71 -17.10 4.73
N PRO A 79 -1.87 -18.01 5.26
CA PRO A 79 -0.97 -17.70 6.36
C PRO A 79 0.04 -16.59 6.07
N ASP A 80 0.49 -16.48 4.81
CA ASP A 80 1.48 -15.49 4.39
C ASP A 80 0.88 -14.10 4.16
N TYR A 81 -0.43 -13.93 4.30
CA TYR A 81 -1.06 -12.62 4.17
C TYR A 81 -0.64 -11.71 5.33
N PRO A 82 -0.27 -10.43 5.09
CA PRO A 82 0.23 -9.56 6.15
C PRO A 82 -0.82 -9.34 7.24
N ALA A 83 -0.53 -9.79 8.46
CA ALA A 83 -1.47 -9.77 9.58
C ALA A 83 -1.96 -8.34 9.89
N LEU A 84 -1.03 -7.39 9.95
CA LEU A 84 -1.32 -5.98 10.22
C LEU A 84 -2.23 -5.35 9.16
N LEU A 85 -2.05 -5.73 7.89
CA LEU A 85 -2.91 -5.25 6.82
C LEU A 85 -4.32 -5.79 6.93
N LYS A 86 -4.48 -7.02 7.43
CA LYS A 86 -5.80 -7.66 7.62
C LYS A 86 -6.64 -6.97 8.70
N GLU A 87 -6.02 -6.21 9.60
CA GLU A 87 -6.71 -5.47 10.67
C GLU A 87 -7.40 -4.19 10.17
N ILE A 88 -6.99 -3.64 9.02
CA ILE A 88 -7.59 -2.40 8.53
C ILE A 88 -9.03 -2.66 8.04
N TYR A 89 -9.89 -1.66 8.18
CA TYR A 89 -11.33 -1.78 7.86
C TYR A 89 -11.64 -2.27 6.43
N ASP A 90 -10.90 -1.77 5.43
CA ASP A 90 -11.06 -2.13 4.01
C ASP A 90 -9.78 -2.82 3.49
N PHE A 91 -9.36 -3.92 4.12
CA PHE A 91 -8.21 -4.72 3.66
C PHE A 91 -8.46 -5.35 2.27
N PRO A 92 -7.44 -5.51 1.42
CA PRO A 92 -7.58 -6.18 0.13
C PRO A 92 -7.77 -7.69 0.29
N PHE A 93 -8.75 -8.28 -0.39
CA PHE A 93 -8.93 -9.74 -0.34
C PHE A 93 -7.83 -10.53 -1.07
N VAL A 94 -7.07 -9.89 -1.96
CA VAL A 94 -5.87 -10.43 -2.60
C VAL A 94 -4.83 -9.33 -2.77
N LEU A 95 -3.55 -9.66 -2.57
CA LEU A 95 -2.43 -8.87 -2.99
C LEU A 95 -1.73 -9.55 -4.17
N PHE A 96 -1.44 -8.78 -5.21
CA PHE A 96 -0.54 -9.16 -6.29
C PHE A 96 0.86 -8.66 -5.96
N TYR A 97 1.88 -9.51 -6.04
CA TYR A 97 3.22 -9.12 -5.65
C TYR A 97 4.33 -9.73 -6.50
N ARG A 98 5.49 -9.09 -6.42
CA ARG A 98 6.79 -9.55 -6.89
C ARG A 98 7.80 -9.40 -5.75
N GLY A 99 8.68 -10.37 -5.59
CA GLY A 99 9.66 -10.40 -4.50
C GLY A 99 9.25 -11.31 -3.34
N ASP A 100 9.79 -11.08 -2.15
CA ASP A 100 9.61 -11.94 -0.97
C ASP A 100 8.52 -11.42 -0.02
N ILE A 101 7.39 -12.13 0.03
CA ILE A 101 6.23 -11.75 0.87
C ILE A 101 6.55 -11.77 2.37
N LYS A 102 7.57 -12.51 2.81
CA LYS A 102 7.94 -12.62 4.23
C LYS A 102 8.38 -11.30 4.84
N LEU A 103 8.82 -10.34 4.01
CA LEU A 103 9.18 -8.99 4.44
C LEU A 103 7.98 -8.28 5.09
N ALA A 104 6.76 -8.59 4.66
CA ALA A 104 5.52 -8.02 5.19
C ALA A 104 5.04 -8.69 6.49
N GLN A 105 5.80 -9.64 7.02
CA GLN A 105 5.57 -10.29 8.33
C GLN A 105 6.47 -9.72 9.43
N GLN A 106 7.31 -8.74 9.09
CA GLN A 106 8.26 -8.10 10.00
C GLN A 106 7.71 -6.76 10.46
N GLN A 107 8.18 -6.27 11.61
CA GLN A 107 7.87 -4.90 12.02
C GLN A 107 8.32 -3.90 10.96
N ALA A 108 7.47 -2.92 10.72
CA ALA A 108 7.57 -2.04 9.58
C ALA A 108 7.27 -0.59 9.92
N LEU A 109 8.05 0.31 9.35
CA LEU A 109 7.85 1.75 9.43
C LEU A 109 7.52 2.27 8.04
N ALA A 110 6.35 2.87 7.88
CA ALA A 110 6.04 3.58 6.67
C ALA A 110 6.74 4.94 6.69
N ILE A 111 7.44 5.30 5.61
CA ILE A 111 8.01 6.64 5.45
C ILE A 111 7.38 7.28 4.24
N VAL A 112 6.70 8.42 4.45
CA VAL A 112 5.99 9.16 3.40
C VAL A 112 6.32 10.64 3.46
N GLY A 113 6.07 11.35 2.35
CA GLY A 113 6.28 12.80 2.32
C GLY A 113 5.95 13.43 0.98
N GLY A 114 6.43 14.65 0.80
CA GLY A 114 6.27 15.42 -0.43
C GLY A 114 6.98 14.76 -1.62
N ARG A 115 6.32 14.81 -2.78
CA ARG A 115 6.93 14.50 -4.10
C ARG A 115 7.98 15.53 -4.49
N GLU A 116 7.75 16.78 -4.07
CA GLU A 116 8.74 17.85 -4.05
C GLU A 116 9.22 17.96 -2.61
N ARG A 117 10.52 17.84 -2.41
CA ARG A 117 11.17 17.89 -1.12
C ARG A 117 12.52 18.58 -1.25
N THR A 118 13.09 19.02 -0.15
CA THR A 118 14.41 19.67 -0.12
C THR A 118 15.51 18.64 0.16
N ASP A 119 16.77 19.06 0.25
CA ASP A 119 17.84 18.14 0.69
C ASP A 119 17.72 17.74 2.16
N TYR A 120 16.87 18.42 2.94
CA TYR A 120 16.59 18.07 4.32
C TYR A 120 16.12 16.63 4.46
N THR A 121 15.18 16.16 3.63
CA THR A 121 14.70 14.76 3.67
C THR A 121 15.83 13.76 3.51
N LYS A 122 16.75 13.97 2.56
CA LYS A 122 17.90 13.07 2.38
C LYS A 122 18.82 13.08 3.59
N GLN A 123 19.06 14.24 4.19
CA GLN A 123 19.91 14.37 5.38
C GLN A 123 19.30 13.66 6.58
N VAL A 124 18.00 13.82 6.80
CA VAL A 124 17.24 13.12 7.85
C VAL A 124 17.30 11.61 7.65
N LEU A 125 17.00 11.12 6.44
CA LEU A 125 17.07 9.69 6.12
C LEU A 125 18.48 9.14 6.32
N LYS A 126 19.51 9.83 5.81
CA LYS A 126 20.91 9.43 5.99
C LYS A 126 21.31 9.35 7.47
N ARG A 127 20.76 10.24 8.32
CA ARG A 127 21.03 10.23 9.76
C ARG A 127 20.31 9.08 10.47
N MET A 128 19.04 8.84 10.17
CA MET A 128 18.17 7.94 10.94
C MET A 128 18.20 6.49 10.44
N MET A 129 18.40 6.27 9.14
CA MET A 129 18.30 4.93 8.53
C MET A 129 19.25 3.88 9.12
N PRO A 130 20.50 4.19 9.54
CA PRO A 130 21.36 3.20 10.19
C PRO A 130 20.71 2.54 11.42
N GLU A 131 19.98 3.31 12.22
CA GLU A 131 19.27 2.84 13.41
C GLU A 131 17.90 2.24 13.08
N LEU A 132 17.22 2.76 12.05
CA LEU A 132 15.91 2.23 11.60
C LEU A 132 16.02 0.96 10.75
N LYS A 133 17.23 0.56 10.34
CA LYS A 133 17.52 -0.64 9.54
C LYS A 133 16.83 -1.94 10.01
N PRO A 134 16.68 -2.21 11.32
CA PRO A 134 15.96 -3.39 11.78
C PRO A 134 14.49 -3.42 11.34
N LEU A 135 13.87 -2.27 11.06
CA LEU A 135 12.50 -2.19 10.58
C LEU A 135 12.44 -2.33 9.06
N THR A 136 11.36 -2.92 8.56
CA THR A 136 11.06 -2.92 7.12
C THR A 136 10.48 -1.56 6.72
N ILE A 137 11.11 -0.88 5.77
CA ILE A 137 10.62 0.44 5.31
C ILE A 137 9.53 0.26 4.27
N VAL A 138 8.33 0.78 4.53
CA VAL A 138 7.18 0.73 3.59
C VAL A 138 6.98 2.10 2.95
N SER A 139 6.84 2.16 1.62
CA SER A 139 6.50 3.41 0.94
C SER A 139 5.86 3.17 -0.43
N GLY A 140 5.50 4.26 -1.10
CA GLY A 140 4.63 4.25 -2.27
C GLY A 140 5.32 4.24 -3.64
N LEU A 141 6.64 4.05 -3.71
CA LEU A 141 7.41 4.09 -4.98
C LEU A 141 7.17 5.36 -5.83
N ALA A 142 6.67 6.45 -5.23
CA ALA A 142 6.57 7.75 -5.87
C ALA A 142 7.95 8.43 -5.93
N LYS A 143 8.07 9.48 -6.75
CA LYS A 143 9.26 10.35 -6.70
C LYS A 143 9.31 11.14 -5.39
N GLY A 144 10.50 11.64 -5.03
CA GLY A 144 10.72 12.42 -3.81
C GLY A 144 10.89 11.49 -2.61
N THR A 145 10.23 11.84 -1.50
CA THR A 145 10.45 11.19 -0.19
C THR A 145 10.31 9.66 -0.24
N ASP A 146 9.31 9.13 -0.94
CA ASP A 146 9.11 7.68 -1.07
C ASP A 146 10.33 6.99 -1.72
N ALA A 147 10.84 7.53 -2.83
CA ALA A 147 12.02 6.99 -3.50
C ALA A 147 13.27 7.11 -2.63
N ASP A 148 13.45 8.24 -1.93
CA ASP A 148 14.60 8.43 -1.05
C ASP A 148 14.56 7.46 0.15
N ALA A 149 13.37 7.17 0.70
CA ALA A 149 13.21 6.22 1.79
C ALA A 149 13.61 4.80 1.36
N HIS A 150 13.13 4.34 0.20
CA HIS A 150 13.51 3.05 -0.37
C HIS A 150 15.02 2.97 -0.66
N LEU A 151 15.57 3.99 -1.31
CA LEU A 151 17.01 4.03 -1.64
C LEU A 151 17.86 4.01 -0.37
N SER A 152 17.50 4.83 0.63
CA SER A 152 18.24 4.89 1.89
C SER A 152 18.18 3.54 2.63
N ALA A 153 17.03 2.87 2.67
CA ALA A 153 16.92 1.53 3.25
C ALA A 153 17.84 0.53 2.54
N LEU A 154 17.84 0.54 1.20
CA LEU A 154 18.71 -0.34 0.39
C LEU A 154 20.19 -0.05 0.60
N GLU A 155 20.61 1.22 0.59
CA GLU A 155 22.00 1.65 0.79
C GLU A 155 22.58 1.20 2.14
N HIS A 156 21.75 1.08 3.17
CA HIS A 156 22.15 0.62 4.50
C HIS A 156 21.97 -0.91 4.69
N GLY A 157 21.59 -1.63 3.63
CA GLY A 157 21.33 -3.07 3.66
C GLY A 157 20.11 -3.45 4.51
N GLY A 158 19.14 -2.55 4.60
CA GLY A 158 17.83 -2.77 5.22
C GLY A 158 16.83 -3.44 4.28
N ARG A 159 15.59 -3.55 4.74
CA ARG A 159 14.47 -4.17 4.02
C ARG A 159 13.47 -3.12 3.59
N THR A 160 12.82 -3.31 2.45
CA THR A 160 11.80 -2.36 2.01
C THR A 160 10.66 -2.96 1.20
N ILE A 161 9.45 -2.38 1.33
CA ILE A 161 8.24 -2.79 0.61
C ILE A 161 7.69 -1.60 -0.18
N GLY A 162 7.61 -1.77 -1.50
CA GLY A 162 6.95 -0.81 -2.39
C GLY A 162 5.48 -1.17 -2.58
N VAL A 163 4.57 -0.27 -2.25
CA VAL A 163 3.13 -0.46 -2.50
C VAL A 163 2.76 0.27 -3.79
N LEU A 164 2.08 -0.36 -4.76
CA LEU A 164 1.69 0.27 -6.02
C LEU A 164 0.23 0.72 -6.03
N GLY A 165 -0.05 1.85 -6.68
CA GLY A 165 -1.41 2.33 -6.95
C GLY A 165 -2.00 1.83 -8.27
N PHE A 166 -1.41 0.79 -8.84
CA PHE A 166 -1.71 0.24 -10.17
C PHE A 166 -1.15 -1.18 -10.28
N GLY A 167 -1.49 -1.87 -11.36
CA GLY A 167 -1.07 -3.24 -11.64
C GLY A 167 0.40 -3.35 -12.08
N HIS A 168 1.00 -4.51 -11.81
CA HIS A 168 2.42 -4.79 -12.07
C HIS A 168 2.87 -4.68 -13.54
N LEU A 169 1.95 -4.66 -14.52
CA LEU A 169 2.30 -4.47 -15.94
C LEU A 169 2.42 -3.00 -16.36
N HIS A 170 2.16 -2.06 -15.45
CA HIS A 170 2.34 -0.63 -15.67
C HIS A 170 3.37 -0.08 -14.70
N HIS A 171 4.01 1.05 -15.02
CA HIS A 171 4.90 1.75 -14.10
C HIS A 171 4.68 3.26 -14.15
N TYR A 172 4.62 3.89 -12.98
CA TYR A 172 4.57 5.34 -12.83
C TYR A 172 5.09 5.74 -11.44
N PRO A 173 5.90 6.80 -11.32
CA PRO A 173 6.45 7.62 -12.41
C PRO A 173 7.71 6.97 -13.03
N SER A 174 8.12 7.35 -14.25
CA SER A 174 9.20 6.66 -14.99
C SER A 174 10.56 6.70 -14.28
N GLU A 175 10.79 7.74 -13.47
CA GLU A 175 12.02 7.96 -12.71
C GLU A 175 12.28 6.87 -11.66
N THR A 176 11.22 6.23 -11.13
CA THR A 176 11.37 5.16 -10.13
C THR A 176 11.39 3.76 -10.76
N ALA A 177 11.47 3.64 -12.10
CA ALA A 177 11.39 2.35 -12.79
C ALA A 177 12.55 1.41 -12.45
N LEU A 178 13.78 1.93 -12.39
CA LEU A 178 14.96 1.14 -12.04
C LEU A 178 14.93 0.69 -10.57
N LEU A 179 14.58 1.62 -9.68
CA LEU A 179 14.39 1.33 -8.25
C LEU A 179 13.37 0.21 -8.05
N ARG A 180 12.19 0.34 -8.69
CA ARG A 180 11.16 -0.69 -8.63
C ARG A 180 11.67 -2.04 -9.13
N ARG A 181 12.34 -2.08 -10.28
CA ARG A 181 12.86 -3.35 -10.84
C ARG A 181 13.79 -4.04 -9.86
N HIS A 182 14.72 -3.28 -9.26
CA HIS A 182 15.61 -3.79 -8.23
C HIS A 182 14.84 -4.33 -7.01
N MET A 183 13.80 -3.62 -6.55
CA MET A 183 12.96 -4.06 -5.44
C MET A 183 12.12 -5.31 -5.77
N GLU A 184 11.63 -5.46 -7.01
CA GLU A 184 10.91 -6.67 -7.43
C GLU A 184 11.81 -7.92 -7.44
N GLU A 185 13.12 -7.74 -7.65
CA GLU A 185 14.11 -8.82 -7.69
C GLU A 185 14.67 -9.17 -6.30
N HIS A 186 14.85 -8.17 -5.43
CA HIS A 186 15.59 -8.33 -4.17
C HIS A 186 14.81 -7.99 -2.90
N GLN A 187 13.62 -7.43 -3.02
CA GLN A 187 12.80 -6.94 -1.89
C GLN A 187 11.34 -7.38 -2.10
N LEU A 188 10.37 -6.52 -1.83
CA LEU A 188 8.96 -6.79 -2.07
C LEU A 188 8.28 -5.58 -2.72
N VAL A 189 7.49 -5.84 -3.76
CA VAL A 189 6.57 -4.86 -4.35
C VAL A 189 5.17 -5.47 -4.42
N VAL A 190 4.19 -4.80 -3.83
CA VAL A 190 2.80 -5.26 -3.72
C VAL A 190 1.83 -4.32 -4.41
N SER A 191 0.69 -4.84 -4.85
CA SER A 191 -0.44 -4.09 -5.40
C SER A 191 -1.74 -4.81 -5.09
N GLU A 192 -2.80 -4.05 -4.84
CA GLU A 192 -4.16 -4.56 -4.75
C GLU A 192 -4.85 -4.64 -6.14
N TYR A 193 -4.29 -3.98 -7.14
CA TYR A 193 -4.90 -3.90 -8.47
C TYR A 193 -4.44 -5.06 -9.36
N PRO A 194 -5.33 -5.61 -10.22
CA PRO A 194 -4.94 -6.60 -11.23
C PRO A 194 -3.74 -6.14 -12.06
N PRO A 195 -2.88 -7.05 -12.52
CA PRO A 195 -1.64 -6.71 -13.25
C PRO A 195 -1.80 -5.70 -14.38
N PHE A 196 -2.92 -5.76 -15.11
CA PHE A 196 -3.20 -4.91 -16.27
C PHE A 196 -3.83 -3.55 -15.93
N ALA A 197 -4.15 -3.27 -14.66
CA ALA A 197 -4.79 -2.02 -14.27
C ALA A 197 -3.79 -0.85 -14.33
N GLY A 198 -4.03 0.12 -15.21
CA GLY A 198 -3.18 1.31 -15.32
C GLY A 198 -3.40 2.33 -14.20
N PRO A 199 -2.47 3.30 -14.04
CA PRO A 199 -2.53 4.32 -12.99
C PRO A 199 -3.67 5.32 -13.21
N LYS A 200 -4.44 5.60 -12.15
CA LYS A 200 -5.49 6.62 -12.10
C LYS A 200 -5.30 7.49 -10.87
N THR A 201 -5.64 8.77 -10.97
CA THR A 201 -5.40 9.77 -9.91
C THR A 201 -6.03 9.39 -8.56
N TRP A 202 -7.22 8.81 -8.56
CA TRP A 202 -7.92 8.38 -7.35
C TRP A 202 -7.34 7.11 -6.70
N GLN A 203 -6.54 6.33 -7.42
CA GLN A 203 -5.92 5.12 -6.87
C GLN A 203 -4.74 5.45 -5.95
N PHE A 204 -4.09 6.61 -6.07
CA PHE A 204 -2.98 6.96 -5.19
C PHE A 204 -3.43 7.22 -3.73
N PRO A 205 -4.48 8.02 -3.46
CA PRO A 205 -5.03 8.13 -2.11
C PRO A 205 -5.63 6.81 -1.58
N GLU A 206 -6.25 6.00 -2.45
CA GLU A 206 -6.77 4.68 -2.06
C GLU A 206 -5.64 3.72 -1.70
N ARG A 207 -4.52 3.74 -2.41
CA ARG A 207 -3.35 2.93 -2.11
C ARG A 207 -2.73 3.29 -0.75
N ASN A 208 -2.78 4.56 -0.33
CA ASN A 208 -2.11 4.99 0.89
C ASN A 208 -2.58 4.25 2.15
N ARG A 209 -3.84 3.78 2.22
CA ARG A 209 -4.29 2.94 3.34
C ARG A 209 -3.57 1.59 3.43
N LEU A 210 -3.00 1.10 2.32
CA LEU A 210 -2.14 -0.08 2.32
C LEU A 210 -0.75 0.22 2.84
N ILE A 211 -0.22 1.44 2.59
CA ILE A 211 1.10 1.85 3.12
C ILE A 211 1.04 1.89 4.64
N SER A 212 0.03 2.58 5.20
CA SER A 212 -0.17 2.60 6.65
C SER A 212 -0.61 1.24 7.19
N GLY A 213 -1.43 0.49 6.44
CA GLY A 213 -1.91 -0.83 6.87
C GLY A 213 -0.81 -1.90 6.95
N LEU A 214 0.28 -1.73 6.20
CA LEU A 214 1.45 -2.62 6.23
C LEU A 214 2.52 -2.20 7.26
N ALA A 215 2.32 -1.11 7.99
CA ALA A 215 3.31 -0.58 8.93
C ALA A 215 2.75 -0.35 10.33
N ASP A 216 3.56 -0.60 11.36
CA ASP A 216 3.21 -0.37 12.76
C ASP A 216 3.12 1.14 13.07
N GLY A 217 3.87 1.94 12.32
CA GLY A 217 3.79 3.40 12.38
C GLY A 217 4.15 4.09 11.07
N VAL A 218 3.82 5.38 10.99
CA VAL A 218 4.01 6.21 9.79
C VAL A 218 4.79 7.47 10.15
N LEU A 219 5.96 7.64 9.50
CA LEU A 219 6.81 8.80 9.59
C LEU A 219 6.61 9.74 8.40
N VAL A 220 6.33 11.01 8.69
CA VAL A 220 6.33 12.10 7.72
C VAL A 220 7.57 12.97 7.92
N ILE A 221 8.41 13.10 6.88
CA ILE A 221 9.63 13.91 6.96
C ILE A 221 9.37 15.36 6.51
N GLU A 222 9.04 15.56 5.24
CA GLU A 222 8.62 16.85 4.69
C GLU A 222 7.26 16.71 4.01
N SER A 223 6.37 17.68 4.27
CA SER A 223 5.05 17.74 3.66
C SER A 223 4.54 19.18 3.63
N LYS A 224 4.05 19.61 2.45
CA LYS A 224 3.23 20.83 2.33
C LYS A 224 1.91 20.64 3.08
N LYS A 225 1.26 21.75 3.49
CA LYS A 225 -0.01 21.74 4.23
C LYS A 225 -1.17 20.99 3.54
N ARG A 226 -1.20 20.97 2.21
CA ARG A 226 -2.21 20.23 1.41
C ARG A 226 -1.53 19.14 0.59
N SER A 227 -0.98 18.14 1.26
CA SER A 227 -0.26 17.03 0.63
C SER A 227 -0.94 15.69 0.86
N GLY A 228 -0.87 14.79 -0.13
CA GLY A 228 -1.38 13.42 -0.01
C GLY A 228 -0.65 12.57 1.05
N SER A 229 0.55 12.96 1.48
CA SER A 229 1.23 12.35 2.62
C SER A 229 0.46 12.54 3.93
N LEU A 230 -0.20 13.70 4.11
CA LEU A 230 -1.00 13.95 5.32
C LEU A 230 -2.27 13.10 5.37
N ILE A 231 -2.83 12.73 4.21
CA ILE A 231 -3.96 11.78 4.12
C ILE A 231 -3.51 10.40 4.64
N THR A 232 -2.27 10.01 4.38
CA THR A 232 -1.72 8.73 4.87
C THR A 232 -1.58 8.75 6.39
N LEU A 233 -1.24 9.91 6.96
CA LEU A 233 -1.16 10.09 8.41
C LEU A 233 -2.56 10.01 9.08
N ASP A 234 -3.59 10.61 8.46
CA ASP A 234 -4.98 10.45 8.92
C ASP A 234 -5.43 8.96 8.85
N GLN A 235 -5.13 8.30 7.73
CA GLN A 235 -5.43 6.86 7.55
C GLN A 235 -4.70 5.99 8.58
N ALA A 236 -3.48 6.35 8.97
CA ALA A 236 -2.72 5.65 10.00
C ALA A 236 -3.38 5.77 11.37
N LEU A 237 -3.85 6.97 11.74
CA LEU A 237 -4.62 7.20 12.97
C LEU A 237 -5.92 6.37 12.99
N ASP A 238 -6.68 6.38 11.89
CA ASP A 238 -7.90 5.57 11.75
C ASP A 238 -7.63 4.06 11.88
N GLN A 239 -6.40 3.63 11.58
CA GLN A 239 -5.94 2.24 11.66
C GLN A 239 -5.25 1.90 12.98
N ASN A 240 -5.26 2.80 13.97
CA ASN A 240 -4.54 2.66 15.24
C ASN A 240 -3.04 2.39 15.05
N ARG A 241 -2.40 3.13 14.13
CA ARG A 241 -0.96 3.10 13.92
C ARG A 241 -0.31 4.33 14.55
N ASN A 242 0.94 4.18 14.98
CA ASN A 242 1.69 5.32 15.50
C ASN A 242 1.98 6.33 14.38
N VAL A 243 1.95 7.62 14.69
CA VAL A 243 2.22 8.68 13.72
C VAL A 243 3.32 9.61 14.19
N TYR A 244 4.29 9.82 13.32
CA TYR A 244 5.52 10.53 13.58
C TYR A 244 5.74 11.64 12.58
N CYS A 245 6.27 12.77 13.05
CA CYS A 245 6.61 13.89 12.19
C CYS A 245 8.00 14.43 12.54
N ILE A 246 8.80 14.67 11.51
CA ILE A 246 10.07 15.39 11.64
C ILE A 246 9.77 16.89 11.57
N PRO A 247 10.15 17.70 12.58
CA PRO A 247 9.96 19.14 12.51
C PRO A 247 10.90 19.75 11.46
N GLY A 248 10.50 20.88 10.90
CA GLY A 248 11.34 21.64 9.99
C GLY A 248 11.17 23.16 10.11
N PRO A 249 11.94 23.96 9.37
CA PRO A 249 11.89 25.41 9.47
C PRO A 249 10.50 25.96 9.20
N VAL A 250 9.98 26.83 10.09
CA VAL A 250 8.65 27.46 9.92
C VAL A 250 8.55 28.34 8.67
N THR A 251 9.69 28.76 8.12
CA THR A 251 9.80 29.51 6.87
C THR A 251 9.75 28.63 5.62
N SER A 252 9.86 27.30 5.78
CA SER A 252 9.82 26.36 4.67
C SER A 252 8.39 25.91 4.39
N PRO A 253 7.85 26.11 3.17
CA PRO A 253 6.53 25.59 2.80
C PRO A 253 6.49 24.06 2.80
N TYR A 254 7.64 23.39 2.72
CA TYR A 254 7.75 21.93 2.78
C TYR A 254 7.66 21.37 4.20
N SER A 255 7.78 22.21 5.22
CA SER A 255 7.69 21.80 6.63
C SER A 255 6.34 22.15 7.26
N GLU A 256 5.54 23.02 6.62
CA GLU A 256 4.27 23.52 7.17
C GLU A 256 3.30 22.39 7.55
N GLY A 257 3.16 21.37 6.70
CA GLY A 257 2.28 20.24 6.96
C GLY A 257 2.77 19.33 8.09
N SER A 258 4.08 19.05 8.13
CA SER A 258 4.68 18.25 9.22
C SER A 258 4.55 18.96 10.56
N ASN A 259 4.92 20.24 10.61
CA ASN A 259 4.81 21.06 11.82
C ASN A 259 3.36 21.20 12.30
N LEU A 260 2.39 21.33 11.38
CA LEU A 260 0.98 21.37 11.74
C LEU A 260 0.53 20.07 12.40
N ARG A 261 0.92 18.91 11.87
CA ARG A 261 0.56 17.61 12.47
C ARG A 261 1.19 17.41 13.84
N ILE A 262 2.40 17.93 14.06
CA ILE A 262 3.01 17.96 15.40
C ILE A 262 2.13 18.76 16.37
N CYS A 263 1.65 19.94 15.96
CA CYS A 263 0.73 20.74 16.79
C CYS A 263 -0.63 20.04 17.03
N GLU A 264 -1.08 19.20 16.10
CA GLU A 264 -2.31 18.41 16.21
C GLU A 264 -2.14 17.10 17.02
N GLY A 265 -0.92 16.82 17.50
CA GLY A 265 -0.64 15.69 18.39
C GLY A 265 0.15 14.53 17.79
N ALA A 266 0.62 14.63 16.54
CA ALA A 266 1.58 13.67 16.01
C ALA A 266 2.90 13.76 16.79
N LYS A 267 3.53 12.61 17.06
CA LYS A 267 4.75 12.55 17.84
C LYS A 267 5.89 13.23 17.08
N MET A 268 6.44 14.30 17.66
CA MET A 268 7.63 14.95 17.11
C MET A 268 8.84 14.04 17.31
N CYS A 269 9.54 13.75 16.21
CA CYS A 269 10.77 12.94 16.24
C CYS A 269 11.95 13.77 15.75
N LEU A 270 13.04 13.75 16.50
CA LEU A 270 14.30 14.42 16.17
C LEU A 270 15.37 13.43 15.69
N GLU A 271 15.19 12.15 16.01
CA GLU A 271 16.10 11.06 15.68
C GLU A 271 15.42 9.69 15.75
N ALA A 272 16.15 8.62 15.38
CA ALA A 272 15.56 7.29 15.21
C ALA A 272 15.03 6.69 16.52
N ARG A 273 15.72 6.91 17.66
CA ARG A 273 15.28 6.37 18.96
C ARG A 273 13.88 6.82 19.37
N ASP A 274 13.46 8.04 18.99
CA ASP A 274 12.13 8.57 19.29
C ASP A 274 11.01 7.74 18.61
N ILE A 275 11.36 7.03 17.52
CA ILE A 275 10.47 6.10 16.83
C ILE A 275 10.62 4.71 17.43
N LEU A 276 11.86 4.24 17.60
CA LEU A 276 12.16 2.86 18.03
C LEU A 276 11.61 2.52 19.42
N GLU A 277 11.40 3.49 20.30
CA GLU A 277 10.78 3.25 21.61
C GLU A 277 9.36 2.66 21.54
N ASP A 278 8.67 2.83 20.41
CA ASP A 278 7.33 2.27 20.20
C ASP A 278 7.36 0.90 19.47
N PHE A 279 8.55 0.37 19.17
CA PHE A 279 8.74 -0.90 18.48
C PHE A 279 9.38 -1.94 19.42
N ILE A 280 9.03 -3.22 19.24
CA ILE A 280 9.66 -4.35 19.93
C ILE A 280 11.01 -4.66 19.24
N VAL A 281 12.03 -3.87 19.55
CA VAL A 281 13.40 -4.00 19.00
C VAL A 281 14.24 -5.00 19.77
#